data_AF-A0A916Y524-F1
#
_entry.id   AF-A0A916Y524-F1
#
_cell.length_a   1.000
_cell.length_b   1.000
_cell.length_c   1.000
_cell.angle_alpha   90.00
_cell.angle_beta   90.00
_cell.angle_gamma   90.00
#
_symmetry.space_group_name_H-M   'P 1'
#
loop_
_entity.id
_entity.type
_entity.pdbx_description
1 polymer ?
#
loop_
_entity_poly.entity_id
_entity_poly.type
_entity_poly.pdbx_seq_one_letter_code
_entity_poly.pdbx_strand_id
1 'polypeptide(L)'
;MLNNFFFPDTAYQLIGFYEQEEALYAVVEQRFVASDSDTDLNNVTSFLNSNGFVNTRNNDYYHPELGIILEDLHDENVLTSQGNLFFIDTVFYITEQFHQ
;
A
#
# COMPACT_ATOMS: atom_id res chain seq x y z
N MET A 1 4.95 1.81 10.17
CA MET A 1 4.33 1.14 9.00
C MET A 1 3.90 2.22 8.03
N LEU A 2 4.54 2.34 6.87
CA LEU A 2 4.18 3.35 5.86
C LEU A 2 2.78 3.09 5.28
N ASN A 3 2.40 1.82 5.11
CA ASN A 3 1.05 1.45 4.70
C ASN A 3 -0.04 2.12 5.54
N ASN A 4 0.05 2.05 6.87
CA ASN A 4 -0.94 2.66 7.77
C ASN A 4 -1.03 4.19 7.66
N PHE A 5 0.05 4.85 7.24
CA PHE A 5 0.08 6.31 7.08
C PHE A 5 -0.58 6.72 5.76
N PHE A 6 -0.25 6.02 4.67
CA PHE A 6 -0.75 6.34 3.33
C PHE A 6 -2.14 5.75 3.03
N PHE A 7 -2.44 4.59 3.60
CA PHE A 7 -3.67 3.82 3.36
C PHE A 7 -4.34 3.46 4.70
N PRO A 8 -4.93 4.45 5.39
CA PRO A 8 -5.51 4.24 6.71
C PRO A 8 -6.72 3.29 6.71
N ASP A 9 -7.45 3.17 5.60
CA ASP A 9 -8.62 2.30 5.47
C ASP A 9 -8.29 0.80 5.55
N THR A 10 -7.02 0.45 5.30
CA THR A 10 -6.45 -0.90 5.33
C THR A 10 -5.24 -0.97 6.26
N ALA A 11 -5.19 -0.08 7.25
CA ALA A 11 -4.12 -0.04 8.25
C ALA A 11 -4.02 -1.38 9.00
N TYR A 12 -2.80 -1.83 9.21
CA TYR A 12 -2.49 -2.96 10.07
C TYR A 12 -2.58 -2.55 11.54
N GLN A 13 -3.29 -3.33 12.34
CA GLN A 13 -3.30 -3.21 13.80
C GLN A 13 -2.34 -4.24 14.39
N LEU A 14 -1.36 -3.79 15.18
CA LEU A 14 -0.55 -4.71 15.99
C LEU A 14 -1.44 -5.32 17.08
N ILE A 15 -1.64 -6.63 17.03
CA ILE A 15 -2.44 -7.37 18.03
C ILE A 15 -1.56 -7.98 19.13
N GLY A 16 -0.28 -8.21 18.84
CA GLY A 16 0.68 -8.69 19.82
C GLY A 16 1.92 -9.28 19.16
N PHE A 17 2.60 -10.13 19.93
CA PHE A 17 3.79 -10.82 19.47
C PHE A 17 3.64 -12.33 19.70
N TYR A 18 4.28 -13.12 18.84
CA TYR A 18 4.32 -14.57 18.93
C TYR A 18 5.78 -15.02 18.83
N GLU A 19 6.21 -15.86 19.76
CA GLU A 19 7.59 -16.37 19.80
C GLU A 19 7.62 -17.84 19.37
N GLN A 20 8.47 -18.15 18.40
CA GLN A 20 8.72 -19.51 17.94
C GLN A 20 10.18 -19.64 17.50
N GLU A 21 10.85 -20.72 17.91
CA GLU A 21 12.23 -21.04 17.47
C GLU A 21 13.21 -19.87 17.70
N GLU A 22 13.14 -19.22 18.86
CA GLU A 22 13.95 -18.05 19.24
C GLU A 22 13.73 -16.79 18.36
N ALA A 23 12.72 -16.80 17.49
CA ALA A 23 12.28 -15.64 16.70
C ALA A 23 11.00 -15.03 17.29
N LEU A 24 11.00 -13.70 17.47
CA LEU A 24 9.85 -12.92 17.90
C LEU A 24 9.16 -12.30 16.68
N TYR A 25 7.94 -12.73 16.39
CA TYR A 25 7.12 -12.24 15.29
C TYR A 25 6.11 -11.21 15.79
N ALA A 26 5.92 -10.13 15.05
CA ALA A 26 4.78 -9.24 15.23
C ALA A 26 3.56 -9.87 14.57
N VAL A 27 2.47 -9.99 15.33
CA VAL A 27 1.20 -10.44 14.80
C VAL A 27 0.35 -9.21 14.53
N VAL A 28 -0.14 -9.09 13.30
CA VAL A 28 -0.94 -7.95 12.85
C VAL A 28 -2.28 -8.43 12.33
N GLU A 29 -3.30 -7.61 12.55
CA GLU A 29 -4.63 -7.75 11.95
C GLU A 29 -4.79 -6.67 10.88
N GLN A 30 -5.45 -7.01 9.78
CA GLN A 30 -5.86 -6.06 8.75
C GLN A 30 -7.34 -6.22 8.48
N ARG A 31 -8.03 -5.12 8.18
CA ARG A 31 -9.44 -5.16 7.78
C ARG A 31 -9.61 -6.05 6.54
N PHE A 32 -10.55 -6.99 6.62
CA PHE A 32 -10.99 -7.74 5.45
C PHE A 32 -11.84 -6.85 4.52
N VAL A 33 -11.43 -6.74 3.26
CA VAL A 33 -12.14 -5.99 2.22
C VAL A 33 -12.62 -6.97 1.16
N ALA A 34 -13.93 -7.02 0.94
CA ALA A 34 -14.51 -7.80 -0.14
C ALA A 34 -14.64 -6.93 -1.40
N SER A 35 -13.94 -7.33 -2.47
CA SER A 35 -14.08 -6.68 -3.78
C SER A 35 -15.48 -6.96 -4.34
N ASP A 36 -16.14 -5.93 -4.87
CA ASP A 36 -17.44 -6.08 -5.57
C ASP A 36 -17.31 -5.94 -7.09
N SER A 37 -16.13 -5.55 -7.57
CA SER A 37 -15.74 -5.55 -8.98
C SER A 37 -14.25 -5.82 -9.15
N ASP A 38 -13.85 -6.04 -10.40
CA ASP A 38 -12.44 -5.96 -10.79
C ASP A 38 -11.95 -4.51 -10.62
N THR A 39 -10.67 -4.35 -10.30
CA THR A 39 -10.05 -3.03 -10.13
C THR A 39 -9.62 -2.45 -11.47
N ASP A 40 -10.10 -1.25 -11.79
CA ASP A 40 -9.64 -0.50 -12.96
C ASP A 40 -8.30 0.19 -12.67
N LEU A 41 -7.22 -0.33 -13.27
CA LEU A 41 -5.87 0.23 -13.13
C LEU A 41 -5.77 1.68 -13.62
N ASN A 42 -6.65 2.15 -14.51
CA ASN A 42 -6.68 3.56 -14.91
C ASN A 42 -7.15 4.46 -13.75
N ASN A 43 -8.08 3.97 -12.92
CA ASN A 43 -8.53 4.66 -11.73
C ASN A 43 -7.40 4.72 -10.69
N VAL A 44 -6.70 3.61 -10.48
CA VAL A 44 -5.50 3.54 -9.60
C VAL A 44 -4.44 4.55 -10.06
N THR A 45 -4.14 4.57 -11.36
CA THR A 45 -3.18 5.51 -11.96
C THR A 45 -3.62 6.96 -11.74
N SER A 46 -4.90 7.26 -11.98
CA SER A 46 -5.45 8.60 -11.80
C SER A 46 -5.40 9.07 -10.34
N PHE A 47 -5.72 8.16 -9.41
CA PHE A 47 -5.64 8.40 -7.97
C PHE A 47 -4.20 8.72 -7.54
N LEU A 48 -3.23 7.88 -7.93
CA LEU A 48 -1.83 8.06 -7.55
C LEU A 48 -1.24 9.35 -8.15
N ASN A 49 -1.51 9.62 -9.44
CA ASN A 49 -1.08 10.86 -10.09
C ASN A 49 -1.64 12.11 -9.40
N SER A 50 -2.91 12.06 -8.96
CA SER A 50 -3.55 13.16 -8.23
C SER A 50 -2.92 13.40 -6.85
N ASN A 51 -2.23 12.40 -6.30
CA ASN A 51 -1.50 12.45 -5.03
C ASN A 51 0.01 12.64 -5.21
N GLY A 52 0.47 13.10 -6.38
CA GLY A 52 1.87 13.46 -6.61
C GLY A 52 2.81 12.28 -6.92
N PHE A 53 2.28 11.06 -7.01
CA PHE A 53 3.04 9.92 -7.51
C PHE A 53 3.14 9.97 -9.03
N VAL A 54 4.26 9.49 -9.56
CA VAL A 54 4.52 9.38 -11.00
C VAL A 54 4.80 7.93 -11.32
N ASN A 55 4.07 7.37 -12.29
CA ASN A 55 4.33 6.02 -12.76
C ASN A 55 5.75 5.91 -13.35
N THR A 56 6.52 4.91 -12.90
CA THR A 56 7.89 4.70 -13.37
C THR A 56 7.94 3.56 -14.38
N ARG A 57 7.39 2.39 -14.01
CA ARG A 57 7.32 1.19 -14.86
C ARG A 57 6.16 0.31 -14.37
N ASN A 58 5.42 -0.31 -15.29
CA ASN A 58 4.31 -1.20 -14.95
C ASN A 58 3.36 -0.53 -13.93
N ASN A 59 3.12 -1.14 -12.77
CA ASN A 59 2.32 -0.59 -11.70
C ASN A 59 3.17 -0.04 -10.54
N ASP A 60 4.41 0.36 -10.82
CA ASP A 60 5.32 0.96 -9.84
C ASP A 60 5.28 2.49 -9.96
N TYR A 61 5.34 3.17 -8.82
CA TYR A 61 5.15 4.60 -8.71
C TYR A 61 6.18 5.26 -7.81
N TYR A 62 6.57 6.48 -8.15
CA TYR A 62 7.54 7.27 -7.40
C TYR A 62 6.99 8.65 -7.06
N HIS A 63 7.07 9.05 -5.79
CA HIS A 63 6.74 10.40 -5.35
C HIS A 63 8.03 11.23 -5.22
N PRO A 64 8.35 12.14 -6.16
CA PRO A 64 9.63 12.85 -6.20
C PRO A 64 9.88 13.76 -5.01
N GLU A 65 8.83 14.44 -4.51
CA GLU A 65 8.98 15.35 -3.37
C GLU A 65 9.17 14.62 -2.04
N LEU A 66 8.47 13.49 -1.85
CA LEU A 66 8.58 12.69 -0.62
C LEU A 66 9.74 11.70 -0.67
N GLY A 67 10.28 11.36 -1.84
CA GLY A 67 11.31 10.32 -1.95
C GLY A 67 10.79 8.91 -1.67
N ILE A 68 9.56 8.60 -2.09
CA ILE A 68 8.90 7.31 -1.83
C ILE A 68 8.70 6.56 -3.13
N ILE A 69 9.01 5.26 -3.14
CA ILE A 69 8.65 4.33 -4.22
C ILE A 69 7.59 3.39 -3.67
N LEU A 70 6.53 3.20 -4.45
CA LEU A 70 5.43 2.30 -4.18
C LEU A 70 5.37 1.25 -5.29
N GLU A 71 5.54 -0.02 -4.93
CA GLU A 71 5.53 -1.16 -5.85
C GLU A 71 4.42 -2.14 -5.48
N ASP A 72 4.25 -3.15 -6.34
CA ASP A 72 3.31 -4.27 -6.19
C ASP A 72 1.81 -3.88 -6.26
N LEU A 73 1.49 -2.82 -7.01
CA LEU A 73 0.12 -2.31 -7.20
C LEU A 73 -0.63 -2.97 -8.36
N HIS A 74 -0.72 -4.30 -8.35
CA HIS A 74 -1.59 -5.02 -9.27
C HIS A 74 -3.03 -5.11 -8.74
N ASP A 75 -3.95 -5.56 -9.59
CA ASP A 75 -5.38 -5.70 -9.28
C ASP A 75 -5.67 -6.67 -8.12
N GLU A 76 -4.79 -7.63 -7.83
CA GLU A 76 -4.93 -8.48 -6.63
C GLU A 76 -4.57 -7.76 -5.32
N ASN A 77 -3.70 -6.73 -5.35
CA ASN A 77 -3.24 -5.98 -4.17
C ASN A 77 -3.94 -4.64 -3.98
N VAL A 78 -4.73 -4.23 -4.97
CA VAL A 78 -5.58 -3.05 -4.94
C VAL A 78 -7.01 -3.48 -5.23
N LEU A 79 -7.86 -3.48 -4.21
CA LEU A 79 -9.24 -3.96 -4.29
C LEU A 79 -10.20 -2.80 -4.53
N THR A 80 -11.27 -3.05 -5.28
CA THR A 80 -12.34 -2.07 -5.51
C THR A 80 -13.61 -2.52 -4.80
N SER A 81 -14.12 -1.67 -3.90
CA SER A 81 -15.37 -1.93 -3.21
C SER A 81 -16.20 -0.65 -3.12
N GLN A 82 -17.42 -0.67 -3.64
CA GLN A 82 -18.34 0.47 -3.66
C GLN A 82 -17.73 1.72 -4.31
N GLY A 83 -16.90 1.52 -5.34
CA GLY A 83 -16.20 2.59 -6.06
C GLY A 83 -14.96 3.17 -5.35
N ASN A 84 -14.56 2.63 -4.19
CA ASN A 84 -13.34 3.05 -3.48
C ASN A 84 -12.21 2.05 -3.70
N LEU A 85 -10.97 2.56 -3.72
CA LEU A 85 -9.75 1.76 -3.82
C LEU A 85 -9.23 1.43 -2.42
N PHE A 86 -8.87 0.17 -2.20
CA PHE A 86 -8.28 -0.33 -0.95
C PHE A 86 -6.94 -0.99 -1.25
N PHE A 87 -5.86 -0.46 -0.65
CA PHE A 87 -4.49 -0.89 -0.88
C PHE A 87 -4.04 -1.80 0.27
N ILE A 88 -3.68 -3.06 0.00
CA ILE A 88 -3.40 -4.03 1.07
C ILE A 88 -1.91 -4.41 1.17
N ASP A 89 -1.40 -5.18 0.22
CA ASP A 89 -0.06 -5.78 0.24
C ASP A 89 0.90 -4.94 -0.62
N THR A 90 0.99 -3.65 -0.31
CA THR A 90 1.84 -2.72 -1.09
C THR A 90 3.26 -2.68 -0.55
N VAL A 91 4.24 -2.53 -1.44
CA VAL A 91 5.66 -2.47 -1.07
C VAL A 91 6.14 -1.02 -1.12
N PHE A 92 6.67 -0.55 0.01
CA PHE A 92 7.26 0.79 0.13
C PHE A 92 8.78 0.72 0.18
N TYR A 93 9.43 1.52 -0.67
CA TYR A 93 10.84 1.89 -0.51
C TYR A 93 10.96 3.39 -0.28
N ILE A 94 11.96 3.78 0.50
CA ILE A 94 12.33 5.17 0.72
C ILE A 94 13.68 5.45 0.07
N THR A 95 13.82 6.62 -0.54
CA THR A 95 15.09 7.10 -1.09
C THR A 95 15.75 8.04 -0.09
N GLU A 96 17.02 8.40 -0.33
CA GLU A 96 17.74 9.39 0.47
C GLU A 96 17.01 10.74 0.60
N GLN A 97 16.15 11.07 -0.39
CA GLN A 97 15.35 12.29 -0.37
C GLN A 97 14.33 12.31 0.78
N PHE A 98 13.83 11.15 1.21
CA PHE A 98 12.82 11.04 2.29
C PHE A 98 13.34 11.55 3.64
N HIS A 99 14.67 11.61 3.83
CA HIS A 99 15.31 12.01 5.09
C HIS A 99 15.73 13.49 5.13
N GLN A 100 15.54 14.24 4.05
CA GLN A 100 15.92 15.66 3.94
C GLN A 100 14.79 16.58 4.38
#